data_AF-Q4SLD4-F1
#
_entry.id   AF-Q4SLD4-F1
#
_cell.length_a   1.000
_cell.length_b   1.000
_cell.length_c   1.000
_cell.angle_alpha   90.00
_cell.angle_beta   90.00
_cell.angle_gamma   90.00
#
_symmetry.space_group_name_H-M   'P 1'
#
loop_
_entity.id
_entity.type
_entity.pdbx_description
1 polymer ?
#
loop_
_entity_poly.entity_id
_entity_poly.type
_entity_poly.pdbx_seq_one_letter_code
_entity_poly.pdbx_strand_id
1 'polypeptide(L)'
;MLSAGICPVNKNSIDYLLSQNGTGNAVIIVIGGAAESLQCAPGRNSVTLKKRKGFVRLALQKGNVRASVLTSDLVPVYSFGENDAYKQVIFEEGSYWRIWQKRLHKLLGFAPCLFHGCGLFFTNSCGIVPFCKPITTVVGEPITVPKMEDPTEEMVDLYHEMYIRSLLNLFDKYKTRFGLKESDVLHI
;
A
#
# COMPACT_ATOMS: atom_id res chain seq x y z
N MET A 1 5.83 1.45 19.30
CA MET A 1 5.67 1.82 17.87
C MET A 1 6.90 2.55 17.33
N LEU A 2 7.45 3.57 18.00
CA LEU A 2 8.69 4.24 17.56
C LEU A 2 9.95 3.35 17.59
N SER A 3 10.07 2.41 18.54
CA SER A 3 11.20 1.46 18.56
C SER A 3 11.16 0.41 17.45
N ALA A 4 10.05 0.29 16.72
CA ALA A 4 9.89 -0.64 15.60
C ALA A 4 10.23 0.01 14.24
N GLY A 5 10.75 1.25 14.22
CA GLY A 5 11.05 1.99 13.00
C GLY A 5 9.82 2.53 12.26
N ILE A 6 8.63 2.45 12.87
CA ILE A 6 7.39 2.96 12.28
C ILE A 6 7.33 4.48 12.50
N CYS A 7 7.30 5.25 11.41
CA CYS A 7 7.16 6.70 11.42
C CYS A 7 5.89 7.15 10.69
N PRO A 8 5.34 8.33 11.02
CA PRO A 8 4.25 8.91 10.23
C PRO A 8 4.73 9.21 8.80
N VAL A 9 3.86 8.93 7.83
CA VAL A 9 4.12 9.20 6.40
C VAL A 9 3.94 10.69 6.11
N ASN A 10 4.85 11.51 6.63
CA ASN A 10 4.95 12.93 6.32
C ASN A 10 6.29 13.22 5.62
N LYS A 11 6.33 14.30 4.83
CA LYS A 11 7.52 14.68 4.04
C LYS A 11 8.77 14.76 4.91
N ASN A 12 8.68 15.43 6.06
CA ASN A 12 9.83 15.68 6.94
C ASN A 12 10.39 14.39 7.54
N SER A 13 9.54 13.42 7.87
CA SER A 13 9.95 12.13 8.46
C SER A 13 10.63 11.27 7.41
N ILE A 14 10.07 11.21 6.19
CA ILE A 14 10.69 10.47 5.10
C ILE A 14 12.02 11.13 4.70
N ASP A 15 12.06 12.47 4.63
CA ASP A 15 13.29 13.24 4.39
C ASP A 15 14.36 12.93 5.44
N TYR A 16 13.98 12.93 6.72
CA TYR A 16 14.89 12.59 7.81
C TYR A 16 15.43 11.16 7.68
N LEU A 17 14.55 10.17 7.43
CA LEU A 17 14.94 8.77 7.28
C LEU A 17 15.86 8.54 6.08
N LEU A 18 15.63 9.25 4.97
CA LEU A 18 16.46 9.11 3.78
C LEU A 18 17.80 9.86 3.90
N SER A 19 17.87 10.96 4.65
CA SER A 19 19.06 11.85 4.69
C SER A 19 19.95 11.74 5.92
N GLN A 20 19.39 11.47 7.11
CA GLN A 20 20.12 11.65 8.37
C GLN A 20 20.62 10.34 9.01
N ASN A 21 20.24 9.17 8.47
CA ASN A 21 20.55 7.87 9.08
C ASN A 21 21.76 7.14 8.44
N GLY A 22 22.62 7.85 7.73
CA GLY A 22 23.78 7.27 7.03
C GLY A 22 23.50 6.93 5.56
N THR A 23 24.28 6.00 4.98
CA THR A 23 24.10 5.52 3.59
C THR A 23 23.35 4.18 3.57
N GLY A 24 22.57 3.91 2.52
CA GLY A 24 21.82 2.66 2.38
C GLY A 24 20.46 2.62 3.10
N ASN A 25 19.81 3.77 3.28
CA ASN A 25 18.48 3.83 3.90
C ASN A 25 17.38 3.39 2.92
N ALA A 26 16.42 2.61 3.40
CA ALA A 26 15.22 2.24 2.67
C ALA A 26 13.97 2.64 3.45
N VAL A 27 12.98 3.19 2.75
CA VAL A 27 11.68 3.57 3.34
C VAL A 27 10.58 2.80 2.62
N ILE A 28 9.77 2.08 3.41
CA ILE A 28 8.60 1.36 2.91
C ILE A 28 7.37 2.22 3.21
N ILE A 29 6.58 2.50 2.18
CA ILE A 29 5.37 3.32 2.29
C ILE A 29 4.16 2.47 1.94
N VAL A 30 3.20 2.35 2.86
CA VAL A 30 1.90 1.76 2.59
C VAL A 30 1.00 2.81 1.95
N ILE A 31 0.97 2.83 0.62
CA ILE A 31 0.37 3.94 -0.15
C ILE A 31 -1.14 4.04 0.08
N GLY A 32 -1.88 2.92 0.15
CA GLY A 32 -3.33 2.92 0.33
C GLY A 32 -3.82 3.35 1.72
N GLY A 33 -3.03 3.06 2.76
CA GLY A 33 -3.34 3.37 4.16
C GLY A 33 -4.76 2.94 4.58
N ALA A 34 -5.37 3.67 5.51
CA ALA A 34 -6.68 3.33 6.08
C ALA A 34 -7.84 3.33 5.07
N ALA A 35 -7.69 3.99 3.91
CA ALA A 35 -8.74 3.99 2.88
C ALA A 35 -8.81 2.65 2.14
N GLU A 36 -7.67 2.01 1.95
CA GLU A 36 -7.57 0.70 1.29
C GLU A 36 -8.13 -0.41 2.19
N SER A 37 -7.85 -0.36 3.49
CA SER A 37 -8.41 -1.30 4.48
C SER A 37 -9.94 -1.26 4.59
N LEU A 38 -10.61 -0.22 4.08
CA LEU A 38 -12.08 -0.14 4.00
C LEU A 38 -12.67 -0.84 2.77
N GLN A 39 -11.81 -1.21 1.82
CA GLN A 39 -12.17 -1.85 0.56
C GLN A 39 -11.62 -3.28 0.46
N CYS A 40 -10.90 -3.76 1.48
CA CYS A 40 -10.38 -5.12 1.56
C CYS A 40 -11.53 -6.12 1.65
N ALA A 41 -11.73 -6.89 0.58
CA ALA A 41 -12.65 -8.01 0.56
C ALA A 41 -11.91 -9.26 0.07
N PRO A 42 -12.22 -10.46 0.60
CA PRO A 42 -11.73 -11.70 0.01
C PRO A 42 -12.03 -11.74 -1.50
N GLY A 43 -11.02 -12.04 -2.32
CA GLY A 43 -11.12 -12.06 -3.78
C GLY A 43 -11.15 -10.69 -4.47
N ARG A 44 -11.09 -9.56 -3.73
CA ARG A 44 -11.03 -8.22 -4.32
C ARG A 44 -9.61 -7.66 -4.26
N ASN A 45 -8.96 -7.56 -5.41
CA ASN A 45 -7.63 -6.96 -5.53
C ASN A 45 -7.79 -5.48 -5.95
N SER A 46 -7.87 -4.59 -4.97
CA SER A 46 -8.03 -3.15 -5.20
C SER A 46 -7.02 -2.39 -4.35
N VAL A 47 -6.20 -1.57 -5.00
CA VAL A 47 -5.23 -0.70 -4.34
C VAL A 47 -5.61 0.76 -4.54
N THR A 48 -5.48 1.58 -3.51
CA THR A 48 -5.78 3.02 -3.59
C THR A 48 -4.54 3.80 -3.98
N LEU A 49 -4.25 3.85 -5.29
CA LEU A 49 -3.00 4.44 -5.80
C LEU A 49 -3.25 5.59 -6.79
N LYS A 50 -4.33 5.56 -7.59
CA LYS A 50 -4.56 6.50 -8.70
C LYS A 50 -4.36 7.98 -8.41
N LYS A 51 -4.76 8.44 -7.21
CA LYS A 51 -4.69 9.86 -6.80
C LYS A 51 -3.50 10.17 -5.87
N ARG A 52 -2.73 9.16 -5.44
CA ARG A 52 -1.71 9.31 -4.39
C ARG A 52 -0.31 9.43 -4.99
N LYS A 53 0.01 10.63 -5.50
CA LYS A 53 1.26 10.90 -6.23
C LYS A 53 2.40 11.45 -5.37
N GLY A 54 2.14 11.75 -4.09
CA GLY A 54 3.09 12.43 -3.21
C GLY A 54 4.42 11.69 -2.99
N PHE A 55 4.40 10.35 -3.00
CA PHE A 55 5.62 9.55 -2.86
C PHE A 55 6.52 9.66 -4.10
N VAL A 56 5.93 9.74 -5.30
CA VAL A 56 6.66 9.95 -6.56
C VAL A 56 7.28 11.34 -6.58
N ARG A 57 6.51 12.36 -6.18
CA ARG A 57 7.02 13.72 -6.04
C ARG A 57 8.22 13.78 -5.11
N LEU A 58 8.16 13.06 -3.99
CA LEU A 58 9.26 13.01 -3.03
C LEU A 58 10.48 12.28 -3.59
N ALA A 59 10.27 11.15 -4.27
CA ALA A 59 11.34 10.41 -4.92
C ALA A 59 12.05 11.26 -5.99
N LEU A 60 11.32 12.03 -6.79
CA LEU A 60 11.90 12.99 -7.75
C LEU A 60 12.69 14.11 -7.05
N GLN A 61 12.20 14.63 -5.92
CA GLN A 61 12.93 15.65 -5.15
C GLN A 61 14.24 15.14 -4.53
N LYS A 62 14.26 13.85 -4.18
CA LYS A 62 15.42 13.18 -3.56
C LYS A 62 16.20 12.29 -4.52
N GLY A 63 15.83 12.30 -5.80
CA GLY A 63 16.44 11.50 -6.86
C GLY A 63 17.90 11.86 -7.11
N ASN A 64 18.46 11.38 -8.22
CA ASN A 64 19.89 11.48 -8.46
C ASN A 64 20.34 12.73 -9.26
N VAL A 65 21.50 13.33 -8.93
CA VAL A 65 22.23 14.33 -9.76
C VAL A 65 23.53 13.73 -10.36
N ARG A 66 24.06 12.64 -9.80
CA ARG A 66 25.28 11.94 -10.28
C ARG A 66 25.16 10.45 -10.01
N ALA A 67 25.25 9.64 -11.06
CA ALA A 67 25.02 8.18 -11.14
C ALA A 67 25.65 7.23 -10.09
N SER A 68 26.24 7.69 -8.97
CA SER A 68 27.16 6.86 -8.18
C SER A 68 26.86 6.65 -6.69
N VAL A 69 26.02 7.42 -5.96
CA VAL A 69 26.01 7.24 -4.48
C VAL A 69 24.66 7.32 -3.73
N LEU A 70 23.57 7.87 -4.26
CA LEU A 70 22.26 7.86 -3.57
C LEU A 70 21.14 7.65 -4.59
N THR A 71 20.58 6.43 -4.69
CA THR A 71 19.41 6.16 -5.53
C THR A 71 18.16 6.15 -4.66
N SER A 72 17.25 7.10 -4.89
CA SER A 72 15.88 7.01 -4.37
C SER A 72 15.01 6.32 -5.43
N ASP A 73 15.31 5.04 -5.69
CA ASP A 73 14.58 4.27 -6.70
C ASP A 73 13.17 3.93 -6.18
N LEU A 74 12.17 4.04 -7.06
CA LEU A 74 10.81 3.60 -6.76
C LEU A 74 10.70 2.11 -7.04
N VAL A 75 10.55 1.30 -6.00
CA VAL A 75 10.41 -0.16 -6.13
C VAL A 75 8.93 -0.56 -5.95
N PRO A 76 8.26 -1.10 -6.99
CA PRO A 76 6.90 -1.60 -6.86
C PRO A 76 6.90 -2.92 -6.09
N VAL A 77 6.04 -3.01 -5.07
CA VAL A 77 5.91 -4.18 -4.21
C VAL A 77 4.43 -4.52 -4.07
N TYR A 78 4.10 -5.81 -4.21
CA TYR A 78 2.73 -6.30 -4.04
C TYR A 78 2.71 -7.55 -3.17
N SER A 79 1.72 -7.66 -2.28
CA SER A 79 1.56 -8.81 -1.40
C SER A 79 0.28 -9.57 -1.72
N PHE A 80 0.42 -10.83 -2.12
CA PHE A 80 -0.71 -11.75 -2.31
C PHE A 80 -1.14 -12.36 -0.99
N GLY A 81 -2.45 -12.61 -0.82
CA GLY A 81 -3.02 -13.29 0.34
C GLY A 81 -3.37 -12.38 1.53
N GLU A 82 -3.03 -11.09 1.50
CA GLU A 82 -3.33 -10.14 2.59
C GLU A 82 -4.84 -10.02 2.85
N ASN A 83 -5.65 -10.00 1.79
CA ASN A 83 -7.11 -9.91 1.89
C ASN A 83 -7.78 -11.15 2.51
N ASP A 84 -7.07 -12.28 2.59
CA ASP A 84 -7.58 -13.52 3.17
C ASP A 84 -7.18 -13.69 4.64
N ALA A 85 -6.27 -12.84 5.15
CA ALA A 85 -5.82 -12.88 6.53
C ALA A 85 -6.93 -12.49 7.52
N TYR A 86 -7.87 -11.64 7.11
CA TYR A 86 -9.05 -11.26 7.89
C TYR A 86 -10.29 -11.21 7.01
N LYS A 87 -11.43 -11.59 7.58
CA LYS A 87 -12.73 -11.38 6.93
C LYS A 87 -13.30 -10.05 7.42
N GLN A 88 -13.30 -9.05 6.55
CA GLN A 88 -13.97 -7.79 6.81
C GLN A 88 -15.48 -7.93 6.59
N VAL A 89 -16.26 -7.41 7.51
CA VAL A 89 -17.72 -7.27 7.31
C VAL A 89 -17.95 -6.04 6.45
N ILE A 90 -18.25 -6.26 5.18
CA ILE A 90 -18.58 -5.20 4.23
C ILE A 90 -20.09 -5.03 4.23
N PHE A 91 -20.55 -3.87 4.68
CA PHE A 91 -21.96 -3.50 4.66
C PHE A 91 -22.36 -3.04 3.27
N GLU A 92 -23.42 -3.63 2.72
CA GLU A 92 -23.94 -3.29 1.40
C GLU A 92 -24.30 -1.81 1.28
N GLU A 93 -24.15 -1.26 0.07
CA GLU A 93 -24.50 0.13 -0.23
C GLU A 93 -26.01 0.32 -0.07
N GLY A 94 -26.40 1.28 0.77
CA GLY A 94 -27.80 1.55 1.12
C GLY A 94 -28.24 0.98 2.46
N SER A 95 -27.46 0.11 3.10
CA SER A 95 -27.78 -0.39 4.45
C SER A 95 -27.67 0.72 5.51
N TYR A 96 -28.56 0.69 6.51
CA TYR A 96 -28.51 1.58 7.67
C TYR A 96 -27.13 1.56 8.35
N TRP A 97 -26.50 0.38 8.41
CA TRP A 97 -25.20 0.20 9.04
C TRP A 97 -24.06 0.88 8.26
N ARG A 98 -24.12 0.90 6.92
CA ARG A 98 -23.17 1.66 6.08
C ARG A 98 -23.32 3.17 6.28
N ILE A 99 -24.55 3.67 6.47
CA ILE A 99 -24.82 5.09 6.76
C ILE A 99 -24.25 5.45 8.14
N TRP A 100 -24.46 4.61 9.15
CA TRP A 100 -23.88 4.77 10.48
C TRP A 100 -22.36 4.75 10.44
N GLN A 101 -21.75 3.79 9.72
CA GLN A 101 -20.30 3.71 9.53
C GLN A 101 -19.73 4.98 8.87
N LYS A 102 -20.39 5.51 7.83
CA LYS A 102 -20.00 6.76 7.17
C LYS A 102 -20.12 7.97 8.11
N ARG A 103 -21.18 8.05 8.92
CA ARG A 103 -21.35 9.11 9.92
C ARG A 103 -20.29 9.04 11.01
N LEU A 104 -19.99 7.85 11.50
CA LEU A 104 -18.97 7.62 12.52
C LEU A 104 -17.56 7.92 11.98
N HIS A 105 -17.28 7.56 10.73
CA HIS A 105 -16.04 7.95 10.03
C HIS A 105 -15.88 9.47 9.96
N LYS A 106 -16.97 10.19 9.63
CA LYS A 106 -16.97 11.66 9.58
C LYS A 106 -16.74 12.30 10.97
N LEU A 107 -17.12 11.60 12.04
CA LEU A 107 -17.03 12.09 13.41
C LEU A 107 -15.69 11.77 14.09
N LEU A 108 -15.17 10.55 13.89
CA LEU A 108 -13.93 10.05 14.52
C LEU A 108 -12.69 10.27 13.66
N GLY A 109 -12.84 10.64 12.38
CA GLY A 109 -11.71 10.79 11.44
C GLY A 109 -11.08 9.48 10.98
N PHE A 110 -11.49 8.34 11.54
CA PHE A 110 -11.17 7.00 11.08
C PHE A 110 -12.44 6.13 11.08
N ALA A 111 -12.60 5.29 10.06
CA ALA A 111 -13.73 4.36 10.01
C ALA A 111 -13.36 3.09 10.80
N PRO A 112 -14.14 2.70 11.84
CA PRO A 112 -13.95 1.41 12.46
C PRO A 112 -14.28 0.32 11.43
N CYS A 113 -13.24 -0.44 11.07
CA CYS A 113 -13.38 -1.65 10.27
C CYS A 113 -13.78 -2.77 11.22
N LEU A 114 -14.97 -3.36 11.02
CA LEU A 114 -15.32 -4.59 11.69
C LEU A 114 -14.71 -5.74 10.88
N PHE A 115 -13.69 -6.37 11.44
CA PHE A 115 -13.02 -7.53 10.89
C PHE A 115 -13.07 -8.66 11.91
N HIS A 116 -13.08 -9.88 11.41
CA HIS A 116 -12.91 -11.05 12.26
C HIS A 116 -11.90 -12.01 11.65
N GLY A 117 -11.14 -12.64 12.53
CA GLY A 117 -10.23 -13.74 12.22
C GLY A 117 -10.55 -14.96 13.10
N CYS A 118 -9.52 -15.72 13.46
CA CYS A 118 -9.59 -16.85 14.37
C CYS A 118 -9.61 -16.40 15.84
N GLY A 119 -10.14 -17.25 16.72
CA GLY A 119 -10.00 -17.12 18.16
C GLY A 119 -8.59 -17.51 18.63
N LEU A 120 -8.18 -16.93 19.75
CA LEU A 120 -6.87 -17.17 20.37
C LEU A 120 -6.65 -18.62 20.81
N PHE A 121 -7.73 -19.32 21.18
CA PHE A 121 -7.66 -20.67 21.76
C PHE A 121 -8.18 -21.78 20.83
N PHE A 122 -9.05 -21.44 19.88
CA PHE A 122 -9.63 -22.39 18.94
C PHE A 122 -9.68 -21.76 17.55
N THR A 123 -9.10 -22.45 16.56
CA THR A 123 -9.04 -21.95 15.17
C THR A 123 -10.43 -21.79 14.53
N ASN A 124 -11.44 -22.48 15.06
CA ASN A 124 -12.83 -22.46 14.58
C ASN A 124 -13.71 -21.41 15.29
N SER A 125 -13.19 -20.67 16.28
CA SER A 125 -13.94 -19.58 16.91
C SER A 125 -13.65 -18.24 16.27
N CYS A 126 -14.62 -17.32 16.35
CA CYS A 126 -14.47 -15.95 15.86
C CYS A 126 -13.60 -15.15 16.84
N GLY A 127 -12.60 -14.43 16.35
CA GLY A 127 -11.71 -13.62 17.18
C GLY A 127 -10.92 -12.56 16.40
N ILE A 128 -9.84 -12.07 17.01
CA ILE A 128 -8.99 -10.99 16.47
C ILE A 128 -7.66 -11.48 15.87
N VAL A 129 -7.40 -12.79 15.89
CA VAL A 129 -6.16 -13.39 15.36
C VAL A 129 -6.30 -13.60 13.86
N PRO A 130 -5.30 -13.32 13.01
CA PRO A 130 -5.43 -13.52 11.57
C PRO A 130 -5.62 -15.01 11.23
N PHE A 131 -6.34 -15.29 10.14
CA PHE A 131 -6.40 -16.64 9.58
C PHE A 131 -5.00 -17.09 9.11
N CYS A 132 -4.70 -18.38 9.28
CA CYS A 132 -3.46 -18.98 8.79
C CYS A 132 -3.49 -19.10 7.25
N LYS A 133 -3.29 -17.98 6.56
CA LYS A 133 -3.19 -17.89 5.10
C LYS A 133 -1.79 -17.43 4.72
N PRO A 134 -1.16 -18.06 3.71
CA PRO A 134 0.16 -17.64 3.26
C PRO A 134 0.06 -16.23 2.66
N ILE A 135 0.91 -15.33 3.13
CA ILE A 135 1.10 -14.00 2.54
C ILE A 135 2.42 -14.04 1.78
N THR A 136 2.39 -13.75 0.49
CA THR A 136 3.60 -13.74 -0.34
C THR A 136 3.80 -12.37 -0.97
N THR A 137 4.89 -11.72 -0.59
CA THR A 137 5.29 -10.42 -1.14
C THR A 137 6.22 -10.61 -2.33
N VAL A 138 5.85 -10.02 -3.46
CA VAL A 138 6.68 -9.94 -4.67
C VAL A 138 7.25 -8.53 -4.80
N VAL A 139 8.52 -8.47 -5.15
CA VAL A 139 9.26 -7.21 -5.37
C VAL A 139 9.56 -7.10 -6.85
N GLY A 140 9.20 -5.97 -7.45
CA GLY A 140 9.46 -5.69 -8.86
C GLY A 140 10.79 -5.00 -9.10
N GLU A 141 11.02 -4.66 -10.37
CA GLU A 141 12.23 -3.96 -10.79
C GLU A 141 12.23 -2.50 -10.30
N PRO A 142 13.38 -1.97 -9.87
CA PRO A 142 13.49 -0.58 -9.43
C PRO A 142 13.29 0.38 -10.59
N ILE A 143 12.50 1.43 -10.37
CA ILE A 143 12.30 2.53 -11.31
C ILE A 143 13.19 3.69 -10.87
N THR A 144 14.25 3.94 -11.63
CA THR A 144 15.17 5.05 -11.36
C THR A 144 14.55 6.37 -11.76
N VAL A 145 14.63 7.35 -10.84
CA VAL A 145 14.08 8.69 -11.03
C VAL A 145 15.18 9.77 -10.97
N PRO A 146 15.13 10.79 -11.84
CA PRO A 146 16.08 11.90 -11.80
C PRO A 146 15.81 12.81 -10.61
N LYS A 147 16.83 13.55 -10.13
CA LYS A 147 16.63 14.60 -9.14
C LYS A 147 16.06 15.84 -9.80
N MET A 148 14.99 16.38 -9.23
CA MET A 148 14.40 17.64 -9.63
C MET A 148 13.91 18.39 -8.38
N GLU A 149 14.42 19.59 -8.11
CA GLU A 149 14.03 20.34 -6.89
C GLU A 149 12.54 20.68 -6.88
N ASP A 150 12.02 21.11 -8.03
CA ASP A 150 10.60 21.33 -8.24
C ASP A 150 10.09 20.48 -9.42
N PRO A 151 9.68 19.23 -9.17
CA PRO A 151 9.15 18.37 -10.22
C PRO A 151 7.80 18.91 -10.71
N THR A 152 7.67 19.06 -12.02
CA THR A 152 6.40 19.42 -12.64
C THR A 152 5.39 18.30 -12.47
N GLU A 153 4.10 18.65 -12.40
CA GLU A 153 3.03 17.65 -12.26
C GLU A 153 3.02 16.64 -13.43
N GLU A 154 3.38 17.06 -14.65
CA GLU A 154 3.53 16.18 -15.81
C GLU A 154 4.59 15.10 -15.59
N MET A 155 5.73 15.46 -14.98
CA MET A 155 6.79 14.49 -14.68
C MET A 155 6.40 13.56 -13.53
N VAL A 156 5.73 14.09 -12.51
CA VAL A 156 5.16 13.27 -11.44
C VAL A 156 4.18 12.24 -12.02
N ASP A 157 3.34 12.66 -12.95
CA ASP A 157 2.33 11.82 -13.59
C ASP A 157 2.97 10.73 -14.45
N LEU A 158 3.99 11.08 -15.23
CA LEU A 158 4.77 10.13 -16.02
C LEU A 158 5.34 9.00 -15.16
N TYR A 159 6.07 9.34 -14.09
CA TYR A 159 6.69 8.32 -13.22
C TYR A 159 5.66 7.57 -12.39
N HIS A 160 4.56 8.21 -12.02
CA HIS A 160 3.45 7.56 -11.34
C HIS A 160 2.75 6.53 -12.24
N GLU A 161 2.56 6.85 -13.52
CA GLU A 161 2.04 5.89 -14.51
C GLU A 161 3.03 4.73 -14.74
N MET A 162 4.33 5.00 -14.79
CA MET A 162 5.36 3.95 -14.87
C MET A 162 5.30 3.01 -13.65
N TYR A 163 5.14 3.58 -12.45
CA TYR A 163 5.00 2.81 -11.21
C TYR A 163 3.73 1.95 -11.23
N ILE A 164 2.59 2.53 -11.59
CA ILE A 164 1.31 1.82 -11.76
C ILE A 164 1.46 0.66 -12.74
N ARG A 165 2.02 0.92 -13.93
CA ARG A 165 2.20 -0.10 -14.96
C ARG A 165 3.10 -1.24 -14.49
N SER A 166 4.17 -0.91 -13.78
CA SER A 166 5.09 -1.91 -13.23
C SER A 166 4.40 -2.76 -12.17
N LEU A 167 3.55 -2.17 -11.33
CA LEU A 167 2.76 -2.88 -10.32
C LEU A 167 1.71 -3.81 -10.97
N LEU A 168 1.01 -3.33 -12.01
CA LEU A 168 0.06 -4.15 -12.78
C LEU A 168 0.75 -5.35 -13.45
N ASN A 169 1.88 -5.10 -14.12
CA ASN A 169 2.67 -6.17 -14.74
C ASN A 169 3.17 -7.19 -13.70
N LEU A 170 3.60 -6.71 -12.53
CA LEU A 170 4.04 -7.57 -11.43
C LEU A 170 2.88 -8.44 -10.93
N PHE A 171 1.71 -7.85 -10.75
CA PHE A 171 0.50 -8.60 -10.39
C PHE A 171 0.16 -9.66 -11.44
N ASP A 172 0.05 -9.27 -12.71
CA ASP A 172 -0.33 -10.18 -13.80
C ASP A 172 0.67 -11.33 -13.99
N LYS A 173 1.96 -11.06 -13.80
CA LYS A 173 3.01 -12.08 -13.88
C LYS A 173 2.91 -13.17 -12.80
N TYR A 174 2.43 -12.80 -11.62
CA TYR A 174 2.46 -13.67 -10.43
C TYR A 174 1.10 -14.15 -9.96
N LYS A 175 -0.02 -13.57 -10.42
CA LYS A 175 -1.38 -13.85 -9.93
C LYS A 175 -1.74 -15.34 -9.97
N THR A 176 -1.45 -16.05 -11.06
CA THR A 176 -1.78 -17.47 -11.20
C THR A 176 -0.95 -18.39 -10.33
N ARG A 177 0.29 -17.99 -10.02
CA ARG A 177 1.16 -18.75 -9.09
C ARG A 177 0.64 -18.72 -7.66
N PHE A 178 -0.13 -17.68 -7.31
CA PHE A 178 -0.65 -17.47 -5.96
C PHE A 178 -2.16 -17.72 -5.87
N GLY A 179 -2.72 -18.50 -6.79
CA GLY A 179 -4.09 -19.02 -6.70
C GLY A 179 -5.19 -18.10 -7.22
N LEU A 180 -4.85 -16.98 -7.87
CA LEU A 180 -5.79 -16.14 -8.61
C LEU A 180 -6.02 -16.68 -10.02
N LYS A 181 -7.15 -16.33 -10.63
CA LYS A 181 -7.49 -16.69 -12.01
C LYS A 181 -6.83 -15.72 -12.99
N GLU A 182 -6.66 -16.14 -14.24
CA GLU A 182 -6.17 -15.25 -15.31
C GLU A 182 -7.12 -14.07 -15.58
N SER A 183 -8.41 -14.26 -15.34
CA SER A 183 -9.43 -13.21 -15.44
C SER A 183 -9.35 -12.16 -14.34
N ASP A 184 -8.63 -12.45 -13.25
CA ASP A 184 -8.55 -11.53 -12.12
C ASP A 184 -7.65 -10.36 -12.48
N VAL A 185 -8.10 -9.16 -12.11
CA VAL A 185 -7.44 -7.89 -12.42
C VAL A 185 -7.19 -7.11 -11.13
N LEU A 186 -6.09 -6.37 -11.11
CA LEU A 186 -5.78 -5.43 -10.04
C LEU A 186 -6.43 -4.07 -10.35
N HIS A 187 -7.33 -3.63 -9.47
CA HIS A 187 -7.99 -2.32 -9.58
C HIS A 187 -7.16 -1.24 -8.86
N ILE A 188 -7.05 -0.05 -9.46
CA ILE A 188 -6.18 1.07 -9.01
C ILE A 188 -6.98 2.36 -8.77
#